data_AF-A0A2A4U503-F1
#
_entry.id   AF-A0A2A4U503-F1
#
_cell.length_a   1.000
_cell.length_b   1.000
_cell.length_c   1.000
_cell.angle_alpha   90.00
_cell.angle_beta   90.00
_cell.angle_gamma   90.00
#
_symmetry.space_group_name_H-M   'P 1'
#
loop_
_entity.id
_entity.type
_entity.pdbx_description
1 polymer ?
#
loop_
_entity_poly.entity_id
_entity_poly.type
_entity_poly.pdbx_seq_one_letter_code
_entity_poly.pdbx_strand_id
1 'polypeptide(L)'
;MRILNKKTALGLSALVSGALVSSPAFAKGLPQLNVDTFAPQVVWLVITFVVLYLLMSNVALPRIGDVLEERQNKIDDNLAKAQELKAQGEAACATYEKSLSDARTNAQAAIREVKDSAAAEAATRQSALNKKLQAQISSSEQAITKARDEALLGIKDIATDVASSVVEKLIGDAPQTKTLNGAVKASLKEQA
;
A
#
# COMPACT_ATOMS: atom_id res chain seq x y z
N MET A 1 58.98 -15.61 89.90
CA MET A 1 58.04 -14.47 90.01
C MET A 1 56.72 -15.00 90.56
N ARG A 2 56.28 -14.66 91.78
CA ARG A 2 55.81 -13.34 92.27
C ARG A 2 54.54 -12.89 91.52
N ILE A 3 53.33 -13.07 92.11
CA ILE A 3 52.57 -12.11 92.99
C ILE A 3 51.73 -11.17 92.11
N LEU A 4 50.40 -10.94 92.26
CA LEU A 4 49.25 -11.45 93.06
C LEU A 4 47.95 -11.04 92.27
N ASN A 5 46.65 -11.26 92.56
CA ASN A 5 45.77 -12.03 93.48
C ASN A 5 44.40 -12.10 92.71
N LYS A 6 43.46 -13.06 92.75
CA LYS A 6 43.01 -14.18 93.61
C LYS A 6 42.09 -13.83 94.82
N LYS A 7 40.95 -14.54 94.89
CA LYS A 7 39.80 -14.49 95.85
C LYS A 7 38.84 -13.31 95.64
N THR A 8 37.50 -13.43 95.49
CA THR A 8 36.41 -14.34 95.96
C THR A 8 35.91 -14.11 97.40
N ALA A 9 34.69 -13.56 97.55
CA ALA A 9 33.69 -13.94 98.58
C ALA A 9 32.34 -13.24 98.34
N LEU A 10 31.23 -13.90 98.70
CA LEU A 10 29.96 -13.25 99.08
C LEU A 10 30.06 -12.80 100.55
N GLY A 11 29.25 -11.83 101.01
CA GLY A 11 28.90 -11.76 102.43
C GLY A 11 28.61 -10.39 103.07
N LEU A 12 27.32 -10.02 103.07
CA LEU A 12 26.54 -9.64 104.27
C LEU A 12 27.07 -8.62 105.33
N SER A 13 26.25 -7.58 105.55
CA SER A 13 26.00 -6.88 106.84
C SER A 13 26.93 -5.75 107.34
N ALA A 14 26.42 -5.03 108.36
CA ALA A 14 26.95 -3.82 109.02
C ALA A 14 27.14 -2.58 108.11
N LEU A 15 26.34 -1.50 108.14
CA LEU A 15 25.52 -0.85 109.18
C LEU A 15 26.33 -0.25 110.34
N VAL A 16 26.59 1.07 110.28
CA VAL A 16 26.61 2.02 111.43
C VAL A 16 26.58 3.49 110.94
N SER A 17 25.93 4.33 111.75
CA SER A 17 25.65 5.77 111.69
C SER A 17 26.58 6.73 110.91
N GLY A 18 25.97 7.75 110.28
CA GLY A 18 26.69 8.81 109.55
C GLY A 18 25.90 10.12 109.31
N ALA A 19 25.20 10.64 110.34
CA ALA A 19 24.56 11.97 110.42
C ALA A 19 23.53 12.41 109.34
N LEU A 20 22.34 12.83 109.79
CA LEU A 20 21.48 13.72 108.97
C LEU A 20 22.13 15.10 108.91
N VAL A 21 22.60 15.52 107.73
CA VAL A 21 22.81 16.94 107.41
C VAL A 21 21.78 17.34 106.36
N SER A 22 20.83 18.18 106.77
CA SER A 22 19.84 18.77 105.88
C SER A 22 20.52 19.82 104.98
N SER A 23 20.81 19.44 103.74
CA SER A 23 21.19 20.39 102.68
C SER A 23 19.94 20.90 101.96
N PRO A 24 19.81 22.21 101.67
CA PRO A 24 18.59 22.83 101.14
C PRO A 24 18.38 22.58 99.63
N ALA A 25 18.28 21.31 99.24
CA ALA A 25 18.08 20.86 97.85
C ALA A 25 16.65 21.09 97.31
N PHE A 26 15.93 22.09 97.82
CA PHE A 26 14.51 22.37 97.49
C PHE A 26 14.22 23.86 97.22
N ALA A 27 15.26 24.69 97.02
CA ALA A 27 15.14 26.13 96.78
C ALA A 27 15.65 26.62 95.40
N LYS A 28 16.01 25.69 94.51
CA LYS A 28 16.31 25.96 93.09
C LYS A 28 15.50 24.95 92.27
N GLY A 29 14.59 25.45 91.43
CA GLY A 29 13.76 24.58 90.59
C GLY A 29 14.60 23.70 89.65
N LEU A 30 14.02 22.56 89.22
CA LEU A 30 14.59 21.56 88.31
C LEU A 30 15.65 22.18 87.37
N PRO A 31 16.96 21.87 87.51
CA PRO A 31 18.01 22.65 86.85
C PRO A 31 17.94 22.62 85.32
N GLN A 32 17.31 21.59 84.75
CA GLN A 32 16.94 21.47 83.32
C GLN A 32 15.96 22.55 82.80
N LEU A 33 15.36 23.37 83.69
CA LEU A 33 14.41 24.45 83.37
C LEU A 33 14.94 25.86 83.75
N ASN A 34 16.27 26.05 83.89
CA ASN A 34 16.82 27.41 84.07
C ASN A 34 16.78 28.19 82.75
N VAL A 35 15.89 29.18 82.66
CA VAL A 35 15.64 29.97 81.44
C VAL A 35 16.89 30.63 80.85
N ASP A 36 17.89 30.95 81.69
CA ASP A 36 19.12 31.64 81.29
C ASP A 36 19.95 30.85 80.25
N THR A 37 19.88 29.51 80.25
CA THR A 37 20.62 28.67 79.29
C THR A 37 19.88 28.48 77.96
N PHE A 38 18.61 28.86 77.87
CA PHE A 38 17.82 28.69 76.64
C PHE A 38 18.20 29.73 75.58
N ALA A 39 18.56 30.96 75.95
CA ALA A 39 18.88 32.00 74.96
C ALA A 39 20.10 31.65 74.09
N PRO A 40 21.27 31.20 74.63
CA PRO A 40 22.38 30.72 73.80
C PRO A 40 22.01 29.51 72.92
N GLN A 41 21.23 28.57 73.48
CA GLN A 41 20.80 27.36 72.76
C GLN A 41 19.88 27.70 71.58
N VAL A 42 18.95 28.64 71.76
CA VAL A 42 18.05 29.12 70.69
C VAL A 42 18.84 29.90 69.63
N VAL A 43 19.80 30.74 70.01
CA VAL A 43 20.67 31.44 69.04
C VAL A 43 21.47 30.43 68.20
N TRP A 44 22.05 29.40 68.80
CA TRP A 44 22.78 28.37 68.05
C TRP A 44 21.86 27.50 67.18
N LEU A 45 20.64 27.20 67.64
CA LEU A 45 19.60 26.53 66.84
C LEU A 45 19.22 27.37 65.62
N VAL A 46 19.02 28.69 65.78
CA VAL A 46 18.74 29.59 64.65
C VAL A 46 19.92 29.66 63.67
N ILE A 47 21.16 29.76 64.15
CA ILE A 47 22.35 29.77 63.29
C ILE A 47 22.44 28.47 62.47
N THR A 48 22.33 27.31 63.13
CA THR A 48 22.42 26.00 62.46
C THR A 48 21.24 25.74 61.52
N PHE A 49 20.03 26.18 61.88
CA PHE A 49 18.85 26.11 61.01
C PHE A 49 18.98 27.02 59.78
N VAL A 50 19.50 28.24 59.91
CA VAL A 50 19.75 29.14 58.77
C VAL A 50 20.83 28.58 57.85
N VAL A 51 21.92 28.01 58.39
CA VAL A 51 22.94 27.33 57.58
C VAL A 51 22.35 26.14 56.82
N LEU A 52 21.53 25.30 57.47
CA LEU A 52 20.83 24.18 56.83
C LEU A 52 19.84 24.65 55.76
N TYR A 53 19.09 25.72 56.02
CA TYR A 53 18.14 26.32 55.09
C TYR A 53 18.84 26.85 53.83
N LEU A 54 19.94 27.58 53.98
CA LEU A 54 20.74 28.07 52.84
C LEU A 54 21.34 26.91 52.04
N LEU A 55 21.80 25.84 52.70
CA LEU A 55 22.31 24.64 52.03
C LEU A 55 21.20 23.90 51.25
N MET A 56 20.00 23.79 51.82
CA MET A 56 18.82 23.22 51.16
C MET A 56 18.38 24.06 49.95
N SER A 57 18.28 25.38 50.14
CA SER A 57 17.90 26.36 49.12
C SER A 57 18.84 26.31 47.91
N ASN A 58 20.15 26.27 48.15
CA ASN A 58 21.16 26.37 47.10
C ASN A 58 21.55 25.02 46.46
N VAL A 59 21.11 23.87 47.00
CA VAL A 59 21.53 22.55 46.51
C VAL A 59 20.37 21.60 46.21
N ALA A 60 19.31 21.57 47.02
CA ALA A 60 18.20 20.63 46.83
C ALA A 60 17.11 21.18 45.91
N LEU A 61 16.72 22.45 46.09
CA LEU A 61 15.74 23.10 45.21
C LEU A 61 16.17 23.12 43.72
N PRO A 62 17.39 23.56 43.34
CA PRO A 62 17.82 23.51 41.94
C PRO A 62 17.82 22.08 41.40
N ARG A 63 18.40 21.10 42.10
CA ARG A 63 18.44 19.69 41.64
C ARG A 63 17.06 19.07 41.41
N ILE A 64 16.03 19.49 42.14
CA ILE A 64 14.65 19.05 41.93
C ILE A 64 14.04 19.77 40.72
N GLY A 65 14.36 21.05 40.53
CA GLY A 65 14.04 21.82 39.33
C GLY A 65 14.65 21.20 38.07
N ASP A 66 15.97 20.97 38.05
CA ASP A 66 16.73 20.40 36.94
C ASP A 66 16.09 19.08 36.44
N VAL A 67 15.71 18.19 37.37
CA VAL A 67 15.10 16.88 37.05
C VAL A 67 13.64 17.02 36.58
N LEU A 68 12.91 18.02 37.06
CA LEU A 68 11.54 18.29 36.60
C LEU A 68 11.55 18.94 35.21
N GLU A 69 12.47 19.87 34.96
CA GLU A 69 12.69 20.51 33.67
C GLU A 69 13.21 19.50 32.64
N GLU A 70 14.17 18.63 32.97
CA GLU A 70 14.59 17.56 32.06
C GLU A 70 13.39 16.67 31.68
N ARG A 71 12.56 16.26 32.66
CA ARG A 71 11.37 15.44 32.39
C ARG A 71 10.37 16.16 31.49
N GLN A 72 10.09 17.44 31.74
CA GLN A 72 9.18 18.23 30.92
C GLN A 72 9.73 18.35 29.48
N ASN A 73 11.00 18.74 29.35
CA ASN A 73 11.68 18.83 28.05
C ASN A 73 11.69 17.49 27.31
N LYS A 74 11.87 16.33 27.99
CA LYS A 74 11.75 15.00 27.36
C LYS A 74 10.31 14.66 26.96
N ILE A 75 9.30 15.08 27.71
CA ILE A 75 7.89 14.87 27.36
C ILE A 75 7.55 15.69 26.10
N ASP A 76 7.94 16.96 26.06
CA ASP A 76 7.65 17.85 24.94
C ASP A 76 8.45 17.46 23.68
N ASP A 77 9.73 17.06 23.82
CA ASP A 77 10.54 16.45 22.75
C ASP A 77 9.83 15.24 22.12
N ASN A 78 9.31 14.35 22.96
CA ASN A 78 8.66 13.11 22.52
C ASN A 78 7.28 13.39 21.92
N LEU A 79 6.55 14.37 22.45
CA LEU A 79 5.26 14.81 21.90
C LEU A 79 5.46 15.44 20.51
N ALA A 80 6.45 16.32 20.35
CA ALA A 80 6.80 16.93 19.07
C ALA A 80 7.22 15.87 18.04
N LYS A 81 8.11 14.94 18.41
CA LYS A 81 8.52 13.82 17.53
C LYS A 81 7.35 12.89 17.18
N ALA A 82 6.43 12.63 18.11
CA ALA A 82 5.24 11.83 17.83
C ALA A 82 4.27 12.55 16.87
N GLN A 83 4.10 13.87 17.00
CA GLN A 83 3.32 14.68 16.06
C GLN A 83 3.98 14.74 14.68
N GLU A 84 5.31 14.91 14.62
CA GLU A 84 6.07 14.93 13.37
C GLU A 84 5.98 13.58 12.64
N LEU A 85 6.28 12.47 13.33
CA LEU A 85 6.18 11.12 12.75
C LEU A 85 4.75 10.79 12.31
N LYS A 86 3.73 11.25 13.05
CA LYS A 86 2.33 11.14 12.62
C LYS A 86 2.08 11.93 11.32
N ALA A 87 2.50 13.18 11.24
CA ALA A 87 2.31 14.01 10.06
C ALA A 87 3.08 13.46 8.83
N GLN A 88 4.29 12.95 9.02
CA GLN A 88 5.05 12.25 7.99
C GLN A 88 4.30 10.98 7.52
N GLY A 89 3.72 10.21 8.45
CA GLY A 89 2.91 9.04 8.14
C GLY A 89 1.63 9.36 7.37
N GLU A 90 0.89 10.39 7.79
CA GLU A 90 -0.33 10.87 7.10
C GLU A 90 0.00 11.39 5.69
N ALA A 91 1.10 12.13 5.53
CA ALA A 91 1.58 12.60 4.22
C ALA A 91 2.05 11.44 3.32
N ALA A 92 2.70 10.42 3.87
CA ALA A 92 3.10 9.22 3.14
C ALA A 92 1.88 8.40 2.67
N CYS A 93 0.87 8.21 3.54
CA CYS A 93 -0.39 7.57 3.18
C CYS A 93 -1.12 8.33 2.07
N ALA A 94 -1.29 9.65 2.19
CA ALA A 94 -1.92 10.48 1.16
C ALA A 94 -1.16 10.42 -0.19
N THR A 95 0.17 10.40 -0.15
CA THR A 95 1.01 10.26 -1.35
C THR A 95 0.86 8.88 -1.99
N TYR A 96 0.78 7.81 -1.19
CA TYR A 96 0.57 6.44 -1.65
C TYR A 96 -0.83 6.24 -2.24
N GLU A 97 -1.88 6.71 -1.57
CA GLU A 97 -3.26 6.66 -2.06
C GLU A 97 -3.43 7.43 -3.37
N LYS A 98 -2.84 8.63 -3.46
CA LYS A 98 -2.81 9.39 -4.71
C LYS A 98 -2.09 8.61 -5.81
N SER A 99 -0.90 8.09 -5.55
CA SER A 99 -0.12 7.30 -6.52
C SER A 99 -0.90 6.08 -7.02
N LEU A 100 -1.64 5.42 -6.13
CA LEU A 100 -2.51 4.29 -6.47
C LEU A 100 -3.74 4.71 -7.30
N SER A 101 -4.32 5.88 -7.03
CA SER A 101 -5.41 6.47 -7.81
C SER A 101 -4.95 6.87 -9.22
N ASP A 102 -3.81 7.54 -9.32
CA ASP A 102 -3.21 7.99 -10.57
C ASP A 102 -2.80 6.78 -11.43
N ALA A 103 -2.18 5.76 -10.82
CA ALA A 103 -1.85 4.50 -11.51
C ALA A 103 -3.10 3.74 -12.02
N ARG A 104 -4.18 3.68 -11.24
CA ARG A 104 -5.47 3.09 -11.68
C ARG A 104 -6.07 3.88 -12.84
N THR A 105 -6.00 5.20 -12.79
CA THR A 105 -6.52 6.09 -13.85
C THR A 105 -5.74 5.91 -15.14
N ASN A 106 -4.40 5.91 -15.06
CA ASN A 106 -3.52 5.69 -16.21
C ASN A 106 -3.71 4.29 -16.83
N ALA A 107 -3.86 3.25 -16.00
CA ALA A 107 -4.15 1.91 -16.49
C ALA A 107 -5.51 1.83 -17.21
N GLN A 108 -6.55 2.50 -16.69
CA GLN A 108 -7.85 2.57 -17.37
C GLN A 108 -7.79 3.37 -18.68
N ALA A 109 -7.00 4.45 -18.73
CA ALA A 109 -6.78 5.22 -19.95
C ALA A 109 -6.08 4.37 -21.03
N ALA A 110 -4.97 3.72 -20.69
CA ALA A 110 -4.25 2.83 -21.61
C ALA A 110 -5.12 1.65 -22.10
N ILE A 111 -5.96 1.08 -21.23
CA ILE A 111 -6.91 0.01 -21.63
C ILE A 111 -7.97 0.53 -22.61
N ARG A 112 -8.39 1.80 -22.52
CA ARG A 112 -9.30 2.41 -23.51
C ARG A 112 -8.57 2.67 -24.83
N GLU A 113 -7.42 3.33 -24.80
CA GLU A 113 -6.61 3.64 -25.98
C GLU A 113 -6.24 2.38 -26.80
N VAL A 114 -5.83 1.30 -26.12
CA VAL A 114 -5.56 0.01 -26.77
C VAL A 114 -6.82 -0.61 -27.37
N LYS A 115 -7.99 -0.50 -26.73
CA LYS A 115 -9.26 -0.99 -27.27
C LYS A 115 -9.73 -0.17 -28.48
N ASP A 116 -9.64 1.14 -28.39
CA ASP A 116 -10.09 2.06 -29.44
C ASP A 116 -9.20 1.93 -30.69
N SER A 117 -7.88 1.82 -30.48
CA SER A 117 -6.91 1.49 -31.54
C SER A 117 -7.18 0.11 -32.16
N ALA A 118 -7.36 -0.93 -31.35
CA ALA A 118 -7.68 -2.28 -31.85
C ALA A 118 -9.03 -2.33 -32.61
N ALA A 119 -10.03 -1.55 -32.18
CA ALA A 119 -11.30 -1.42 -32.87
C ALA A 119 -11.15 -0.69 -34.22
N ALA A 120 -10.36 0.38 -34.28
CA ALA A 120 -10.04 1.09 -35.52
C ALA A 120 -9.27 0.22 -36.51
N GLU A 121 -8.27 -0.56 -36.03
CA GLU A 121 -7.58 -1.55 -36.86
C GLU A 121 -8.53 -2.65 -37.35
N ALA A 122 -9.40 -3.19 -36.49
CA ALA A 122 -10.36 -4.22 -36.85
C ALA A 122 -11.36 -3.74 -37.91
N ALA A 123 -11.91 -2.53 -37.75
CA ALA A 123 -12.78 -1.90 -38.74
C ALA A 123 -12.06 -1.69 -40.09
N THR A 124 -10.79 -1.27 -40.05
CA THR A 124 -9.95 -1.08 -41.24
C THR A 124 -9.68 -2.41 -41.96
N ARG A 125 -9.28 -3.45 -41.21
CA ARG A 125 -9.08 -4.82 -41.73
C ARG A 125 -10.37 -5.39 -42.32
N GLN A 126 -11.52 -5.21 -41.64
CA GLN A 126 -12.81 -5.68 -42.14
C GLN A 126 -13.24 -4.93 -43.41
N SER A 127 -13.01 -3.61 -43.51
CA SER A 127 -13.29 -2.84 -44.73
C SER A 127 -12.44 -3.31 -45.90
N ALA A 128 -11.14 -3.56 -45.67
CA ALA A 128 -10.23 -4.09 -46.69
C ALA A 128 -10.61 -5.52 -47.12
N LEU A 129 -10.98 -6.39 -46.16
CA LEU A 129 -11.45 -7.75 -46.42
C LEU A 129 -12.74 -7.75 -47.26
N ASN A 130 -13.74 -6.95 -46.87
CA ASN A 130 -15.01 -6.82 -47.58
C ASN A 130 -14.80 -6.35 -49.03
N LYS A 131 -13.94 -5.34 -49.25
CA LYS A 131 -13.57 -4.86 -50.60
C LYS A 131 -12.91 -5.96 -51.43
N LYS A 132 -11.96 -6.71 -50.86
CA LYS A 132 -11.30 -7.83 -51.55
C LYS A 132 -12.30 -8.94 -51.89
N LEU A 133 -13.18 -9.28 -50.96
CA LEU A 133 -14.19 -10.33 -51.14
C LEU A 133 -15.21 -9.94 -52.21
N GLN A 134 -15.68 -8.69 -52.22
CA GLN A 134 -16.61 -8.18 -53.23
C GLN A 134 -15.99 -8.12 -54.63
N ALA A 135 -14.71 -7.74 -54.74
CA ALA A 135 -13.96 -7.83 -56.00
C ALA A 135 -13.79 -9.28 -56.48
N GLN A 136 -13.51 -10.21 -55.56
CA GLN A 136 -13.41 -11.64 -55.87
C GLN A 136 -14.75 -12.23 -56.33
N ILE A 137 -15.86 -11.89 -55.66
CA ILE A 137 -17.22 -12.25 -56.08
C ILE A 137 -17.49 -11.75 -57.50
N SER A 138 -17.30 -10.45 -57.78
CA SER A 138 -17.56 -9.90 -59.13
C SER A 138 -16.67 -10.53 -60.22
N SER A 139 -15.40 -10.84 -59.91
CA SER A 139 -14.54 -11.57 -60.85
C SER A 139 -15.02 -13.01 -61.10
N SER A 140 -15.64 -13.64 -60.11
CA SER A 140 -16.18 -15.00 -60.20
C SER A 140 -17.50 -15.01 -60.97
N GLU A 141 -18.37 -14.02 -60.76
CA GLU A 141 -19.59 -13.79 -61.54
C GLU A 141 -19.27 -13.57 -63.02
N GLN A 142 -18.25 -12.77 -63.34
CA GLN A 142 -17.78 -12.58 -64.72
C GLN A 142 -17.21 -13.87 -65.33
N ALA A 143 -16.47 -14.67 -64.56
CA ALA A 143 -15.96 -15.97 -65.03
C ALA A 143 -17.09 -16.99 -65.26
N ILE A 144 -18.10 -17.04 -64.38
CA ILE A 144 -19.29 -17.89 -64.52
C ILE A 144 -20.12 -17.48 -65.75
N THR A 145 -20.30 -16.19 -66.00
CA THR A 145 -20.97 -15.69 -67.21
C THR A 145 -20.21 -16.11 -68.47
N LYS A 146 -18.89 -15.91 -68.53
CA LYS A 146 -18.07 -16.35 -69.68
C LYS A 146 -18.16 -17.86 -69.91
N ALA A 147 -18.00 -18.67 -68.86
CA ALA A 147 -18.11 -20.13 -68.97
C ALA A 147 -19.50 -20.59 -69.41
N ARG A 148 -20.57 -19.87 -69.02
CA ARG A 148 -21.93 -20.10 -69.54
C ARG A 148 -22.02 -19.76 -71.02
N ASP A 149 -21.51 -18.62 -71.45
CA ASP A 149 -21.59 -18.17 -72.84
C ASP A 149 -20.76 -19.09 -73.76
N GLU A 150 -19.58 -19.50 -73.33
CA GLU A 150 -18.73 -20.51 -73.98
C GLU A 150 -19.44 -21.87 -74.09
N ALA A 151 -20.11 -22.34 -73.03
CA ALA A 151 -20.91 -23.57 -73.07
C ALA A 151 -22.13 -23.45 -74.01
N LEU A 152 -22.81 -22.30 -74.04
CA LEU A 152 -23.93 -22.03 -74.96
C LEU A 152 -23.50 -21.93 -76.43
N LEU A 153 -22.24 -21.58 -76.70
CA LEU A 153 -21.65 -21.70 -78.03
C LEU A 153 -21.33 -23.18 -78.36
N GLY A 154 -20.63 -23.89 -77.49
CA GLY A 154 -20.30 -25.31 -77.69
C GLY A 154 -21.54 -26.21 -77.87
N ILE A 155 -22.65 -25.90 -77.21
CA ILE A 155 -23.94 -26.58 -77.42
C ILE A 155 -24.46 -26.43 -78.86
N LYS A 156 -24.21 -25.31 -79.55
CA LYS A 156 -24.63 -25.13 -80.95
C LYS A 156 -23.80 -25.95 -81.92
N ASP A 157 -22.50 -26.07 -81.66
CA ASP A 157 -21.60 -26.88 -82.46
C ASP A 157 -21.92 -28.36 -82.29
N ILE A 158 -22.06 -28.83 -81.04
CA ILE A 158 -22.50 -30.21 -80.71
C ILE A 158 -23.89 -30.51 -81.30
N ALA A 159 -24.85 -29.59 -81.21
CA ALA A 159 -26.17 -29.78 -81.82
C ALA A 159 -26.11 -29.88 -83.36
N THR A 160 -25.17 -29.18 -84.00
CA THR A 160 -24.96 -29.23 -85.46
C THR A 160 -24.31 -30.54 -85.87
N ASP A 161 -23.29 -31.02 -85.14
CA ASP A 161 -22.63 -32.31 -85.39
C ASP A 161 -23.59 -33.49 -85.16
N VAL A 162 -24.39 -33.45 -84.09
CA VAL A 162 -25.42 -34.46 -83.81
C VAL A 162 -26.51 -34.44 -84.88
N ALA A 163 -27.00 -33.27 -85.29
CA ALA A 163 -27.97 -33.16 -86.38
C ALA A 163 -27.42 -33.69 -87.70
N SER A 164 -26.17 -33.37 -88.06
CA SER A 164 -25.51 -33.91 -89.24
C SER A 164 -25.40 -35.44 -89.18
N SER A 165 -24.93 -35.97 -88.04
CA SER A 165 -24.78 -37.42 -87.80
C SER A 165 -26.11 -38.19 -87.85
N VAL A 166 -27.22 -37.55 -87.51
CA VAL A 166 -28.57 -38.13 -87.60
C VAL A 166 -29.09 -38.08 -89.05
N VAL A 167 -28.90 -36.96 -89.76
CA VAL A 167 -29.31 -36.81 -91.17
C VAL A 167 -28.54 -37.77 -92.08
N GLU A 168 -27.21 -37.88 -91.91
CA GLU A 168 -26.35 -38.80 -92.66
C GLU A 168 -26.80 -40.26 -92.48
N LYS A 169 -27.16 -40.67 -91.26
CA LYS A 169 -27.69 -42.01 -90.95
C LYS A 169 -29.11 -42.28 -91.46
N LEU A 170 -29.88 -41.24 -91.78
CA LEU A 170 -31.26 -41.36 -92.28
C LEU A 170 -31.36 -41.27 -93.80
N ILE A 171 -30.49 -40.47 -94.44
CA ILE A 171 -30.52 -40.20 -95.89
C ILE A 171 -29.43 -40.97 -96.64
N GLY A 172 -28.33 -41.35 -95.96
CA GLY A 172 -27.23 -42.13 -96.55
C GLY A 172 -26.23 -41.33 -97.39
N ASP A 173 -26.32 -40.00 -97.38
CA ASP A 173 -25.42 -39.09 -98.09
C ASP A 173 -25.14 -37.82 -97.24
N ALA A 174 -24.03 -37.14 -97.51
CA ALA A 174 -23.49 -36.08 -96.66
C ALA A 174 -24.25 -34.74 -96.84
N PRO A 175 -24.93 -34.22 -95.80
CA PRO A 175 -25.73 -33.00 -95.92
C PRO A 175 -24.89 -31.72 -96.10
N GLN A 176 -25.38 -30.77 -96.91
CA GLN A 176 -24.69 -29.50 -97.11
C GLN A 176 -24.64 -28.67 -95.81
N THR A 177 -23.42 -28.45 -95.30
CA THR A 177 -23.16 -27.76 -94.02
C THR A 177 -23.77 -26.36 -93.92
N LYS A 178 -23.99 -25.67 -95.05
CA LYS A 178 -24.67 -24.35 -95.10
C LYS A 178 -26.17 -24.44 -94.80
N THR A 179 -26.89 -25.45 -95.29
CA THR A 179 -28.35 -25.56 -95.07
C THR A 179 -28.66 -26.06 -93.66
N LEU A 180 -27.88 -27.03 -93.14
CA LEU A 180 -27.97 -27.46 -91.75
C LEU A 180 -27.76 -26.29 -90.77
N ASN A 181 -26.69 -25.51 -90.95
CA ASN A 181 -26.41 -24.34 -90.10
C ASN A 181 -27.53 -23.29 -90.16
N GLY A 182 -28.25 -23.18 -91.28
CA GLY A 182 -29.43 -22.33 -91.38
C GLY A 182 -30.61 -22.87 -90.58
N ALA A 183 -30.94 -24.17 -90.75
CA ALA A 183 -32.05 -24.82 -90.09
C ALA A 183 -31.90 -24.87 -88.55
N VAL A 184 -30.72 -25.23 -88.05
CA VAL A 184 -30.43 -25.28 -86.60
C VAL A 184 -30.50 -23.87 -85.97
N LYS A 185 -30.09 -22.82 -86.71
CA LYS A 185 -30.21 -21.43 -86.24
C LYS A 185 -31.63 -20.88 -86.32
N ALA A 186 -32.51 -21.47 -87.16
CA ALA A 186 -33.92 -21.14 -87.19
C ALA A 186 -34.66 -21.73 -85.97
N SER A 187 -34.53 -23.04 -85.73
CA SER A 187 -35.21 -23.71 -84.60
C SER A 187 -34.75 -23.18 -83.24
N LEU A 188 -33.46 -22.87 -83.06
CA LEU A 188 -32.93 -22.22 -81.85
C LEU A 188 -33.43 -20.78 -81.64
N LYS A 189 -34.07 -20.17 -82.64
CA LYS A 189 -34.64 -18.81 -82.56
C LYS A 189 -36.17 -18.81 -82.38
N GLU A 190 -36.78 -19.99 -82.39
CA GLU A 190 -38.23 -20.19 -82.20
C GLU A 190 -38.56 -20.79 -80.82
N GLN A 191 -37.54 -21.12 -80.02
CA GLN A 191 -37.65 -21.59 -78.63
C GLN A 191 -37.00 -20.65 -77.60
N ALA A 192 -36.71 -19.39 -77.97
CA ALA A 192 -36.05 -18.38 -77.15
C ALA A 192 -36.84 -17.07 -77.12
#